data_AF-A0A8J8NHE0-F1
#
_entry.id   AF-A0A8J8NHE0-F1
#
_cell.length_a   1.000
_cell.length_b   1.000
_cell.length_c   1.000
_cell.angle_alpha   90.00
_cell.angle_beta   90.00
_cell.angle_gamma   90.00
#
_symmetry.space_group_name_H-M   'P 1'
#
loop_
_entity.id
_entity.type
_entity.pdbx_description
1 polymer ?
#
loop_
_entity_poly.entity_id
_entity_poly.type
_entity_poly.pdbx_seq_one_letter_code
_entity_poly.pdbx_strand_id
1 'polypeptide(L)'
;MDRRAFRTRLCFGHRRLRSIRVCHSARLYCACCTLLFASCSSAPKSFLSMSDPAAINRARAVAFGQQQPDANAIPVLIDRLTDDDPVVRLASHESLKKRTGQDFGYLPYAEGDELAVSVQRWKQWWANAANGRMVAGSPQSAIPQAPPYQVRMNPTPVSEASFREKKGLFRNLFRRR
;
A
#
# COMPACT_ATOMS: atom_id res chain seq x y z
N MET A 1 -2.69 -11.83 -61.85
CA MET A 1 -3.06 -10.45 -62.23
C MET A 1 -2.29 -9.49 -61.35
N ASP A 2 -1.33 -8.80 -61.95
CA ASP A 2 -0.44 -7.81 -61.34
C ASP A 2 -0.97 -6.40 -61.62
N ARG A 3 -0.93 -5.50 -60.63
CA ARG A 3 -0.66 -4.05 -60.77
C ARG A 3 -0.83 -3.29 -59.44
N ARG A 4 0.32 -2.98 -58.82
CA ARG A 4 0.80 -1.64 -58.37
C ARG A 4 -0.16 -0.79 -57.51
N ALA A 5 0.13 -0.63 -56.22
CA ALA A 5 0.98 0.44 -55.65
C ALA A 5 0.38 1.85 -55.74
N PHE A 6 -0.19 2.34 -54.63
CA PHE A 6 -0.40 3.76 -54.36
C PHE A 6 0.31 4.16 -53.07
N ARG A 7 1.55 4.61 -53.24
CA ARG A 7 2.30 5.40 -52.26
C ARG A 7 1.87 6.85 -52.42
N THR A 8 1.18 7.42 -51.45
CA THR A 8 1.00 8.88 -51.35
C THR A 8 2.11 9.47 -50.48
N ARG A 9 3.16 9.94 -51.15
CA ARG A 9 4.12 10.90 -50.60
C ARG A 9 3.45 12.27 -50.57
N LEU A 10 3.25 12.83 -49.39
CA LEU A 10 2.99 14.26 -49.25
C LEU A 10 4.34 14.98 -49.16
N CYS A 11 4.76 15.52 -50.29
CA CYS A 11 5.73 16.61 -50.36
C CYS A 11 5.02 17.88 -49.87
N PHE A 12 5.52 18.53 -48.81
CA PHE A 12 5.22 19.95 -48.60
C PHE A 12 6.51 20.74 -48.58
N GLY A 13 6.54 21.72 -49.47
CA GLY A 13 7.71 22.44 -49.91
C GLY A 13 8.35 23.30 -48.82
N HIS A 14 9.66 23.35 -48.94
CA HIS A 14 10.53 24.46 -48.58
C HIS A 14 9.85 25.83 -48.64
N ARG A 15 9.91 26.58 -47.54
CA ARG A 15 9.84 28.04 -47.56
C ARG A 15 11.15 28.58 -46.96
N ARG A 16 12.06 28.98 -47.85
CA ARG A 16 13.23 29.82 -47.51
C ARG A 16 12.76 31.25 -47.25
N LEU A 17 13.64 32.01 -46.59
CA LEU A 17 13.64 33.47 -46.35
C LEU A 17 12.97 33.84 -45.00
N ARG A 18 13.58 34.61 -44.11
CA ARG A 18 14.69 35.57 -44.17
C ARG A 18 15.33 35.67 -42.79
N SER A 19 16.64 35.96 -42.77
CA SER A 19 17.37 36.40 -41.59
C SER A 19 16.63 37.55 -40.90
N ILE A 20 16.23 37.34 -39.66
CA ILE A 20 15.91 38.43 -38.74
C ILE A 20 17.04 38.46 -37.72
N ARG A 21 17.83 39.54 -37.79
CA ARG A 21 18.88 39.86 -36.84
C ARG A 21 18.23 39.95 -35.45
N VAL A 22 18.57 39.02 -34.58
CA VAL A 22 18.16 39.03 -33.17
C VAL A 22 18.87 40.20 -32.49
N CYS A 23 18.15 41.32 -32.34
CA CYS A 23 18.51 42.41 -31.45
C CYS A 23 18.83 41.86 -30.07
N HIS A 24 20.08 42.00 -29.66
CA HIS A 24 20.65 41.47 -28.42
C HIS A 24 20.22 42.24 -27.16
N SER A 25 19.25 43.15 -27.24
CA SER A 25 18.91 44.09 -26.16
C SER A 25 17.63 43.74 -25.37
N ALA A 26 17.10 42.52 -25.52
CA ALA A 26 15.95 42.03 -24.73
C ALA A 26 16.33 40.87 -23.78
N ARG A 27 17.62 40.71 -23.45
CA ARG A 27 18.12 39.58 -22.65
C ARG A 27 18.09 39.78 -21.12
N LEU A 28 17.72 40.97 -20.62
CA LEU A 28 17.86 41.28 -19.19
C LEU A 28 16.56 41.31 -18.39
N TYR A 29 15.39 41.28 -19.01
CA TYR A 29 14.11 41.29 -18.28
C TYR A 29 13.35 39.94 -18.25
N CYS A 30 13.89 38.89 -18.88
CA CYS A 30 13.30 37.54 -18.86
C CYS A 30 14.07 36.56 -17.95
N ALA A 31 14.93 37.07 -17.05
CA ALA A 31 15.73 36.25 -16.14
C ALA A 31 15.20 36.25 -14.68
N CYS A 32 14.30 37.16 -14.32
CA CYS A 32 13.79 37.27 -12.94
C CYS A 32 12.40 36.61 -12.75
N CYS A 33 11.56 36.52 -13.79
CA CYS A 33 10.24 35.88 -13.68
C CYS A 33 10.26 34.35 -13.74
N THR A 34 11.37 33.72 -14.14
CA THR A 34 11.50 32.25 -14.16
C THR A 34 11.96 31.66 -12.83
N LEU A 35 12.36 32.50 -11.86
CA LEU A 35 12.87 32.05 -10.56
C LEU A 35 11.80 31.97 -9.45
N LEU A 36 10.54 32.35 -9.71
CA LEU A 36 9.47 32.40 -8.69
C LEU A 36 8.29 31.43 -8.90
N PHE A 37 8.29 30.60 -9.95
CA PHE A 37 7.16 29.68 -10.24
C PHE A 37 7.54 28.19 -10.29
N ALA A 38 8.73 27.80 -9.83
CA ALA A 38 9.19 26.42 -9.85
C ALA A 38 9.08 25.70 -8.49
N SER A 39 8.12 26.09 -7.63
CA SER A 39 7.93 25.41 -6.35
C SER A 39 6.46 25.10 -6.08
N CYS A 40 6.12 23.83 -6.36
CA CYS A 40 5.21 22.95 -5.62
C CYS A 40 4.34 22.13 -6.61
N SER A 41 4.96 21.13 -7.23
CA SER A 41 4.23 19.98 -7.76
C SER A 41 4.83 18.71 -7.16
N SER A 42 4.68 18.59 -5.85
CA SER A 42 4.96 17.36 -5.11
C SER A 42 3.63 16.69 -4.78
N ALA A 43 2.85 16.33 -5.80
CA ALA A 43 1.68 15.49 -5.58
C ALA A 43 2.19 14.12 -5.09
N PRO A 44 1.74 13.63 -3.91
CA PRO A 44 2.20 12.33 -3.41
C PRO A 44 1.80 11.25 -4.40
N LYS A 45 2.77 10.45 -4.84
CA LYS A 45 2.59 9.40 -5.88
C LYS A 45 1.61 8.30 -5.43
N SER A 46 1.51 8.05 -4.12
CA SER A 46 0.56 7.11 -3.51
C SER A 46 0.55 7.26 -1.99
N PHE A 47 -0.61 7.04 -1.36
CA PHE A 47 -0.72 6.89 0.10
C PHE A 47 0.04 5.65 0.61
N LEU A 48 0.14 4.57 -0.18
CA LEU A 48 0.83 3.35 0.22
C LEU A 48 2.33 3.56 0.46
N SER A 49 2.93 4.49 -0.28
CA SER A 49 4.35 4.85 -0.16
C SER A 49 4.64 5.93 0.87
N MET A 50 3.66 6.32 1.70
CA MET A 50 3.86 7.35 2.73
C MET A 50 4.90 6.90 3.77
N SER A 51 5.92 7.73 3.97
CA SER A 51 6.89 7.56 5.05
C SER A 51 6.51 8.50 6.19
N ASP A 52 6.38 7.97 7.39
CA ASP A 52 6.05 8.71 8.60
C ASP A 52 6.70 8.00 9.80
N PRO A 53 7.27 8.72 10.78
CA PRO A 53 7.89 8.10 11.94
C PRO A 53 6.89 7.29 12.77
N ALA A 54 5.62 7.69 12.83
CA ALA A 54 4.60 6.98 13.57
C ALA A 54 4.04 5.80 12.75
N ALA A 55 4.19 4.59 13.28
CA ALA A 55 3.69 3.36 12.66
C ALA A 55 2.18 3.42 12.36
N ILE A 56 1.40 4.05 13.22
CA ILE A 56 -0.05 4.20 13.04
C ILE A 56 -0.40 4.97 11.75
N ASN A 57 0.41 5.96 11.37
CA ASN A 57 0.20 6.72 10.15
C ASN A 57 0.52 5.88 8.92
N ARG A 58 1.62 5.10 8.95
CA ARG A 58 1.97 4.15 7.89
C ARG A 58 0.89 3.07 7.71
N ALA A 59 0.39 2.50 8.81
CA ALA A 59 -0.70 1.52 8.78
C ALA A 59 -2.02 2.11 8.24
N ARG A 60 -2.37 3.35 8.61
CA ARG A 60 -3.52 4.06 8.01
C ARG A 60 -3.32 4.28 6.51
N ALA A 61 -2.11 4.61 6.08
CA ALA A 61 -1.79 4.81 4.67
C ALA A 61 -2.07 3.54 3.83
N VAL A 62 -1.80 2.36 4.39
CA VAL A 62 -2.17 1.05 3.81
C VAL A 62 -3.68 0.93 3.60
N ALA A 63 -4.48 1.36 4.58
CA ALA A 63 -5.94 1.35 4.48
C ALA A 63 -6.48 2.35 3.44
N PHE A 64 -5.83 3.50 3.25
CA PHE A 64 -6.24 4.48 2.23
C PHE A 64 -5.84 4.08 0.80
N GLY A 65 -4.81 3.25 0.65
CA GLY A 65 -4.36 2.77 -0.66
C GLY A 65 -5.27 1.76 -1.36
N GLN A 66 -6.44 1.44 -0.81
CA GLN A 66 -7.38 0.44 -1.36
C GLN A 66 -7.91 0.81 -2.76
N GLN A 67 -7.87 2.08 -3.15
CA GLN A 67 -8.32 2.54 -4.48
C GLN A 67 -7.24 2.42 -5.57
N GLN A 68 -6.02 2.03 -5.21
CA GLN A 68 -4.91 1.89 -6.15
C GLN A 68 -5.04 0.57 -6.95
N PRO A 69 -4.76 0.58 -8.28
CA PRO A 69 -4.67 -0.64 -9.07
C PRO A 69 -3.71 -1.66 -8.47
N ASP A 70 -4.06 -2.95 -8.56
CA ASP A 70 -3.28 -4.05 -7.97
C ASP A 70 -1.83 -4.08 -8.44
N ALA A 71 -1.58 -3.76 -9.72
CA ALA A 71 -0.25 -3.66 -10.30
C ALA A 71 0.69 -2.71 -9.55
N ASN A 72 0.14 -1.65 -8.94
CA ASN A 72 0.88 -0.67 -8.15
C ASN A 72 0.77 -0.95 -6.64
N ALA A 73 -0.36 -1.46 -6.18
CA ALA A 73 -0.63 -1.66 -4.76
C ALA A 73 0.13 -2.86 -4.19
N ILE A 74 0.06 -4.01 -4.88
CA ILE A 74 0.62 -5.27 -4.40
C ILE A 74 2.13 -5.19 -4.14
N PRO A 75 3.00 -4.69 -5.05
CA PRO A 75 4.43 -4.64 -4.77
C PRO A 75 4.75 -3.78 -3.54
N VAL A 76 4.07 -2.63 -3.38
CA VAL A 76 4.27 -1.77 -2.21
C VAL A 76 3.81 -2.46 -0.92
N LEU A 77 2.69 -3.19 -0.94
CA LEU A 77 2.22 -3.94 0.21
C LEU A 77 3.16 -5.10 0.59
N ILE A 78 3.76 -5.77 -0.40
CA ILE A 78 4.76 -6.82 -0.16
C ILE A 78 6.00 -6.22 0.51
N ASP A 79 6.45 -5.03 0.08
CA ASP A 79 7.57 -4.35 0.72
C ASP A 79 7.26 -3.95 2.17
N ARG A 80 6.00 -3.62 2.49
CA ARG A 80 5.56 -3.31 3.87
C ARG A 80 5.45 -4.51 4.79
N LEU A 81 5.55 -5.74 4.26
CA LEU A 81 5.66 -6.93 5.11
C LEU A 81 6.99 -6.96 5.88
N THR A 82 8.02 -6.24 5.43
CA THR A 82 9.29 -6.12 6.15
C THR A 82 9.41 -4.81 6.93
N ASP A 83 8.31 -4.10 7.19
CA ASP A 83 8.32 -2.88 8.01
C ASP A 83 8.72 -3.22 9.46
N ASP A 84 9.46 -2.33 10.12
CA ASP A 84 9.97 -2.55 11.48
C ASP A 84 8.84 -2.77 12.50
N ASP A 85 7.68 -2.16 12.28
CA ASP A 85 6.56 -2.23 13.21
C ASP A 85 5.55 -3.35 12.84
N PRO A 86 5.21 -4.27 13.78
CA PRO A 86 4.30 -5.38 13.53
C PRO A 86 2.88 -4.94 13.13
N VAL A 87 2.43 -3.75 13.54
CA VAL A 87 1.10 -3.22 13.17
C VAL A 87 1.06 -2.91 11.67
N VAL A 88 2.13 -2.34 11.13
CA VAL A 88 2.23 -2.05 9.68
C VAL A 88 2.31 -3.36 8.90
N ARG A 89 3.08 -4.33 9.39
CA ARG A 89 3.17 -5.68 8.81
C ARG A 89 1.81 -6.37 8.75
N LEU A 90 1.07 -6.36 9.85
CA LEU A 90 -0.29 -6.92 9.94
C LEU A 90 -1.24 -6.22 8.96
N ALA A 91 -1.29 -4.89 8.98
CA ALA A 91 -2.18 -4.12 8.09
C ALA A 91 -1.90 -4.40 6.61
N SER A 92 -0.63 -4.59 6.26
CA SER A 92 -0.20 -4.91 4.89
C SER A 92 -0.58 -6.32 4.48
N HIS A 93 -0.38 -7.30 5.37
CA HIS A 93 -0.78 -8.68 5.14
C HIS A 93 -2.29 -8.84 4.96
N GLU A 94 -3.09 -8.23 5.83
CA GLU A 94 -4.55 -8.24 5.72
C GLU A 94 -5.03 -7.57 4.42
N SER A 95 -4.37 -6.46 4.02
CA SER A 95 -4.67 -5.79 2.76
C SER A 95 -4.33 -6.65 1.54
N LEU A 96 -3.24 -7.42 1.58
CA LEU A 96 -2.90 -8.38 0.55
C LEU A 96 -3.94 -9.49 0.47
N LYS A 97 -4.28 -10.12 1.60
CA LYS A 97 -5.30 -11.18 1.67
C LYS A 97 -6.64 -10.72 1.11
N LYS A 98 -7.09 -9.52 1.49
CA LYS A 98 -8.36 -8.96 1.02
C LYS A 98 -8.38 -8.73 -0.50
N ARG A 99 -7.25 -8.34 -1.09
CA ARG A 99 -7.14 -8.05 -2.52
C ARG A 99 -6.93 -9.30 -3.37
N THR A 100 -6.06 -10.21 -2.94
CA THR A 100 -5.62 -11.35 -3.74
C THR A 100 -6.33 -12.65 -3.41
N GLY A 101 -6.94 -12.74 -2.22
CA GLY A 101 -7.52 -13.98 -1.69
C GLY A 101 -6.48 -15.05 -1.32
N GLN A 102 -5.19 -14.74 -1.41
CA GLN A 102 -4.10 -15.69 -1.14
C GLN A 102 -3.55 -15.52 0.27
N ASP A 103 -3.14 -16.63 0.88
CA ASP A 103 -2.43 -16.64 2.17
C ASP A 103 -1.27 -17.64 2.12
N PHE A 104 -0.09 -17.20 2.53
CA PHE A 104 1.15 -17.99 2.55
C PHE A 104 1.64 -18.31 3.96
N GLY A 105 0.76 -18.19 4.96
CA GLY A 105 1.07 -18.49 6.36
C GLY A 105 1.96 -17.42 7.00
N TYR A 106 1.74 -16.16 6.63
CA TYR A 106 2.56 -15.05 7.11
C TYR A 106 2.21 -14.71 8.57
N LEU A 107 3.24 -14.62 9.41
CA LEU A 107 3.11 -14.26 10.84
C LEU A 107 3.66 -12.84 11.07
N PRO A 108 2.82 -11.83 11.35
CA PRO A 108 3.26 -10.44 11.53
C PRO A 108 4.22 -10.22 12.72
N TYR A 109 4.18 -11.09 13.71
CA TYR A 109 5.01 -11.01 14.93
C TYR A 109 6.24 -11.92 14.87
N ALA A 110 6.41 -12.71 13.80
CA ALA A 110 7.62 -13.49 13.61
C ALA A 110 8.80 -12.56 13.29
N GLU A 111 10.00 -12.98 13.71
CA GLU A 111 11.24 -12.24 13.50
C GLU A 111 12.25 -13.13 12.76
N GLY A 112 13.26 -12.49 12.15
CA GLY A 112 14.36 -13.20 11.49
C GLY A 112 13.93 -14.00 10.26
N ASP A 113 14.40 -15.24 10.18
CA ASP A 113 14.32 -16.07 8.96
C ASP A 113 12.88 -16.47 8.59
N GLU A 114 12.02 -16.69 9.57
CA GLU A 114 10.62 -17.09 9.33
C GLU A 114 9.83 -16.01 8.58
N LEU A 115 10.07 -14.75 8.94
CA LEU A 115 9.51 -13.60 8.26
C LEU A 115 10.04 -13.50 6.82
N ALA A 116 11.36 -13.63 6.65
CA ALA A 116 12.00 -13.56 5.33
C ALA A 116 11.47 -14.65 4.37
N VAL A 117 11.32 -15.89 4.85
CA VAL A 117 10.75 -17.00 4.07
C VAL A 117 9.32 -16.69 3.62
N SER A 118 8.50 -16.16 4.51
CA SER A 118 7.09 -15.84 4.21
C SER A 118 6.97 -14.69 3.21
N VAL A 119 7.80 -13.65 3.36
CA VAL A 119 7.89 -12.54 2.40
C VAL A 119 8.39 -13.02 1.04
N GLN A 120 9.34 -13.95 1.02
CA GLN A 120 9.86 -14.49 -0.23
C GLN A 120 8.79 -15.26 -1.03
N ARG A 121 7.90 -16.00 -0.35
CA ARG A 121 6.74 -16.65 -1.00
C ARG A 121 5.83 -15.62 -1.67
N TRP A 122 5.54 -14.50 -1.00
CA TRP A 122 4.77 -13.40 -1.58
C TRP A 122 5.45 -12.79 -2.81
N LYS A 123 6.76 -12.54 -2.75
CA LYS A 123 7.55 -12.00 -3.87
C LYS A 123 7.56 -12.95 -5.07
N GLN A 124 7.79 -14.24 -4.84
CA GLN A 124 7.80 -15.26 -5.88
C GLN A 124 6.43 -15.40 -6.56
N TRP A 125 5.35 -15.41 -5.77
CA TRP A 125 4.00 -15.45 -6.30
C TRP A 125 3.71 -14.25 -7.22
N TRP A 126 4.05 -13.03 -6.77
CA TRP A 126 3.82 -11.83 -7.58
C TRP A 126 4.67 -11.80 -8.85
N ALA A 127 5.93 -12.25 -8.78
CA ALA A 127 6.79 -12.39 -9.95
C ALA A 127 6.20 -13.36 -10.98
N ASN A 128 5.64 -14.49 -10.53
CA ASN A 128 4.97 -15.45 -11.42
C ASN A 128 3.70 -14.87 -12.05
N ALA A 129 2.90 -14.15 -11.26
CA ALA A 129 1.69 -13.48 -11.73
C ALA A 129 1.99 -12.41 -12.78
N ALA A 130 3.04 -11.58 -12.57
CA ALA A 130 3.48 -10.56 -13.51
C ALA A 130 3.94 -11.14 -14.85
N ASN A 131 4.51 -12.34 -14.84
CA ASN A 131 4.95 -13.06 -16.05
C ASN A 131 3.81 -13.78 -16.80
N GLY A 132 2.54 -13.52 -16.45
CA GLY A 132 1.37 -14.14 -17.08
C GLY A 132 1.17 -15.61 -16.71
N ARG A 133 1.98 -16.16 -15.81
CA ARG A 133 1.86 -17.52 -15.29
C ARG A 133 0.99 -17.52 -14.03
N MET A 134 -0.27 -17.12 -14.15
CA MET A 134 -1.22 -17.30 -13.06
C MET A 134 -1.57 -18.79 -12.98
N VAL A 135 -0.82 -19.53 -12.15
CA VAL A 135 -1.21 -20.87 -11.71
C VAL A 135 -2.48 -20.71 -10.90
N ALA A 136 -3.62 -20.92 -11.55
CA ALA A 136 -4.92 -21.07 -10.90
C ALA A 136 -4.81 -22.28 -9.95
N GLY A 137 -4.59 -22.00 -8.66
CA GLY A 137 -4.34 -23.01 -7.64
C GLY A 137 -2.89 -23.06 -7.17
N SER A 138 -2.43 -22.00 -6.49
CA SER A 138 -1.39 -22.21 -5.48
C SER A 138 -2.05 -22.82 -4.24
N PRO A 139 -1.37 -23.70 -3.49
CA PRO A 139 -2.00 -24.44 -2.41
C PRO A 139 -2.58 -23.42 -1.46
N GLN A 140 -3.89 -23.51 -1.24
CA GLN A 140 -4.50 -23.05 -0.01
C GLN A 140 -3.67 -23.77 1.06
N SER A 141 -2.68 -23.06 1.60
CA SER A 141 -1.88 -23.58 2.69
C SER A 141 -2.95 -23.90 3.70
N ALA A 142 -3.18 -25.20 3.91
CA ALA A 142 -4.02 -25.68 4.96
C ALA A 142 -3.33 -25.18 6.21
N ILE A 143 -3.63 -23.95 6.60
CA ILE A 143 -3.56 -23.50 7.97
C ILE A 143 -4.26 -24.66 8.65
N PRO A 144 -3.55 -25.48 9.47
CA PRO A 144 -4.27 -26.32 10.40
C PRO A 144 -5.14 -25.30 11.09
N GLN A 145 -6.45 -25.31 10.81
CA GLN A 145 -7.36 -24.34 11.40
C GLN A 145 -7.10 -24.56 12.88
N ALA A 146 -6.37 -23.64 13.51
CA ALA A 146 -6.23 -23.65 14.94
C ALA A 146 -7.69 -23.73 15.37
N PRO A 147 -8.08 -24.78 16.11
CA PRO A 147 -9.47 -25.03 16.44
C PRO A 147 -10.02 -23.68 16.83
N PRO A 148 -11.16 -23.26 16.25
CA PRO A 148 -11.62 -21.87 16.27
C PRO A 148 -11.27 -21.35 17.64
N TYR A 149 -10.42 -20.30 17.72
CA TYR A 149 -10.10 -19.68 18.99
C TYR A 149 -11.43 -19.16 19.52
N GLN A 150 -12.17 -20.07 20.15
CA GLN A 150 -13.20 -19.75 21.07
C GLN A 150 -12.39 -19.04 22.10
N VAL A 151 -12.51 -17.70 22.10
CA VAL A 151 -12.40 -16.97 23.34
C VAL A 151 -13.39 -17.70 24.23
N ARG A 152 -12.89 -18.72 24.96
CA ARG A 152 -13.56 -19.24 26.12
C ARG A 152 -13.40 -18.07 27.06
N MET A 153 -14.27 -17.08 26.90
CA MET A 153 -14.76 -16.32 28.02
C MET A 153 -15.32 -17.44 28.88
N ASN A 154 -14.46 -17.99 29.72
CA ASN A 154 -14.88 -18.57 30.95
C ASN A 154 -15.11 -17.29 31.75
N PRO A 155 -16.33 -16.69 31.76
CA PRO A 155 -16.62 -15.82 32.86
C PRO A 155 -16.38 -16.73 34.05
N THR A 156 -15.28 -16.54 34.78
CA THR A 156 -15.24 -17.02 36.15
C THR A 156 -16.57 -16.58 36.71
N PRO A 157 -17.46 -17.50 37.13
CA PRO A 157 -18.74 -17.09 37.68
C PRO A 157 -18.33 -16.21 38.86
N VAL A 158 -18.50 -14.91 38.70
CA VAL A 158 -18.32 -13.98 39.79
C VAL A 158 -19.44 -14.42 40.70
N SER A 159 -19.09 -15.14 41.77
CA SER A 159 -20.08 -15.70 42.68
C SER A 159 -21.04 -14.57 43.03
N GLU A 160 -22.33 -14.85 43.07
CA GLU A 160 -23.34 -13.81 43.31
C GLU A 160 -23.04 -13.04 44.61
N ALA A 161 -22.37 -13.71 45.56
CA ALA A 161 -21.75 -13.14 46.75
C ALA A 161 -20.70 -12.06 46.44
N SER A 162 -19.72 -12.32 45.55
CA SER A 162 -18.69 -11.35 45.14
C SER A 162 -19.29 -10.12 44.44
N PHE A 163 -20.36 -10.31 43.66
CA PHE A 163 -21.05 -9.19 43.01
C PHE A 163 -21.89 -8.36 44.00
N ARG A 164 -22.54 -9.01 44.97
CA ARG A 164 -23.33 -8.34 46.03
C ARG A 164 -22.44 -7.56 47.01
N GLU A 165 -21.27 -8.11 47.34
CA GLU A 165 -20.25 -7.45 48.18
C GLU A 165 -19.71 -6.19 47.50
N LYS A 166 -19.30 -6.29 46.23
CA LYS A 166 -18.80 -5.12 45.47
C LYS A 166 -19.86 -4.05 45.25
N LYS A 167 -21.13 -4.43 45.00
CA LYS A 167 -22.26 -3.48 44.90
C LYS A 167 -22.57 -2.79 46.23
N GLY A 168 -22.49 -3.51 47.35
CA GLY A 168 -22.66 -2.94 48.69
C GLY A 168 -21.58 -1.93 49.04
N LEU A 169 -20.33 -2.24 48.69
CA LEU A 169 -19.17 -1.36 48.86
C LEU A 169 -19.32 -0.07 48.05
N PHE A 170 -19.70 -0.18 46.76
CA PHE A 170 -19.95 0.97 45.90
C PHE A 170 -21.08 1.85 46.46
N ARG A 171 -22.20 1.27 46.90
CA ARG A 171 -23.31 2.03 47.48
C ARG A 171 -22.92 2.79 48.76
N ASN A 172 -22.00 2.24 49.55
CA ASN A 172 -21.51 2.89 50.76
C ASN A 172 -20.49 3.99 50.47
N LEU A 173 -19.69 3.85 49.40
CA LEU A 173 -18.75 4.88 48.93
C LEU A 173 -19.46 6.14 48.41
N PHE A 174 -20.62 5.98 47.76
CA PHE A 174 -21.41 7.12 47.25
C PHE A 174 -22.43 7.69 48.25
N ARG A 175 -22.56 7.12 49.46
CA ARG A 175 -23.45 7.61 50.52
C ARG A 175 -22.72 8.49 51.56
N ARG A 176 -21.38 8.54 51.54
CA ARG A 176 -20.57 9.42 52.39
C ARG A 176 -20.02 10.61 51.61
N ARG A 177 -20.91 11.40 51.01
CA ARG A 177 -20.61 12.76 50.58
C ARG A 177 -21.81 13.64 50.82
#